data_AF-A0A955F3I1-F1
#
_entry.id   AF-A0A955F3I1-F1
#
_cell.length_a   1.000
_cell.length_b   1.000
_cell.length_c   1.000
_cell.angle_alpha   90.00
_cell.angle_beta   90.00
_cell.angle_gamma   90.00
#
_symmetry.space_group_name_H-M   'P 1'
#
loop_
_entity.id
_entity.type
_entity.pdbx_description
1 polymer ?
#
loop_
_entity_poly.entity_id
_entity_poly.type
_entity_poly.pdbx_seq_one_letter_code
_entity_poly.pdbx_strand_id
1 'polypeptide(L)'
;MNRDLPRVFLVRHGETAWTLTGQHTGRTDLSLTDRGERQARELEAGLESLDCDRVISSPLQRARRTADLAMSHAQVEEDDDLMEWDHGAYEGKSTAEIEVEYPGWRLF
;
A
#
# COMPACT_ATOMS: atom_id res chain seq x y z
N MET A 1 30.40 0.89 21.94
CA MET A 1 29.98 1.23 20.57
C MET A 1 28.55 0.76 20.42
N ASN A 2 27.60 1.68 20.34
CA ASN A 2 26.21 1.33 20.08
C ASN A 2 26.11 0.96 18.59
N ARG A 3 25.76 -0.28 18.28
CA ARG A 3 25.61 -0.78 16.90
C ARG A 3 24.13 -0.90 16.58
N ASP A 4 23.39 0.19 16.69
CA ASP A 4 22.03 0.20 16.20
C ASP A 4 22.08 0.19 14.67
N LEU A 5 21.57 -0.90 14.09
CA LEU A 5 21.41 -1.04 12.65
C LEU A 5 20.19 -0.22 12.21
N PRO A 6 20.20 0.30 10.97
CA PRO A 6 19.01 0.93 10.40
C PRO A 6 17.81 0.00 10.49
N ARG A 7 16.65 0.57 10.81
CA ARG A 7 15.37 -0.15 10.86
C ARG A 7 14.51 0.32 9.70
N VAL A 8 13.82 -0.63 9.07
CA VAL A 8 12.85 -0.35 8.02
C VAL A 8 11.49 -0.84 8.48
N PHE A 9 10.50 0.02 8.40
CA PHE A 9 9.11 -0.30 8.68
C PHE A 9 8.34 -0.32 7.36
N LEU A 10 7.61 -1.40 7.11
CA LEU A 10 6.81 -1.55 5.90
C LEU A 10 5.33 -1.46 6.25
N VAL A 11 4.63 -0.53 5.60
CA VAL A 11 3.20 -0.30 5.77
C VAL A 11 2.53 -0.49 4.42
N ARG A 12 1.55 -1.40 4.37
CA ARG A 12 0.67 -1.53 3.20
C ARG A 12 -0.39 -0.44 3.26
N HIS A 13 -0.80 0.08 2.11
CA HIS A 13 -1.90 1.03 2.00
C HIS A 13 -3.20 0.50 2.66
N GLY A 14 -4.03 1.42 3.12
CA GLY A 14 -5.37 1.10 3.64
C GLY A 14 -6.30 0.50 2.58
N GLU A 15 -7.47 0.03 3.03
CA GLU A 15 -8.49 -0.56 2.16
C GLU A 15 -8.91 0.35 0.99
N THR A 16 -9.11 -0.24 -0.19
CA THR A 16 -9.69 0.36 -1.40
C THR A 16 -10.94 -0.43 -1.85
N ALA A 17 -11.66 0.07 -2.86
CA ALA A 17 -12.80 -0.65 -3.44
C ALA A 17 -12.44 -2.06 -3.96
N TRP A 18 -11.21 -2.26 -4.44
CA TRP A 18 -10.77 -3.53 -5.01
C TRP A 18 -10.19 -4.48 -3.97
N THR A 19 -9.59 -3.98 -2.89
CA THR A 19 -9.22 -4.87 -1.77
C THR A 19 -10.45 -5.49 -1.10
N LEU A 20 -11.58 -4.77 -1.06
CA LEU A 20 -12.85 -5.27 -0.51
C LEU A 20 -13.42 -6.46 -1.32
N THR A 21 -13.23 -6.42 -2.63
CA THR A 21 -13.81 -7.37 -3.58
C THR A 21 -12.82 -8.46 -4.01
N GLY A 22 -11.57 -8.38 -3.56
CA GLY A 22 -10.52 -9.33 -3.90
C GLY A 22 -10.00 -9.20 -5.33
N GLN A 23 -10.17 -8.03 -5.95
CA GLN A 23 -9.62 -7.72 -7.28
C GLN A 23 -8.13 -7.38 -7.17
N HIS A 24 -7.32 -7.92 -8.09
CA HIS A 24 -5.90 -7.62 -8.20
C HIS A 24 -5.72 -6.15 -8.61
N THR A 25 -4.98 -5.39 -7.81
CA THR A 25 -4.81 -3.94 -7.98
C THR A 25 -3.33 -3.63 -8.14
N GLY A 26 -2.88 -3.45 -9.37
CA GLY A 26 -1.51 -3.09 -9.71
C GLY A 26 -1.40 -1.59 -9.81
N ARG A 27 -1.34 -1.07 -11.03
CA ARG A 27 -1.12 0.36 -11.29
C ARG A 27 -2.39 1.19 -11.40
N THR A 28 -3.58 0.57 -11.33
CA THR A 28 -4.82 1.35 -11.26
C THR A 28 -4.81 2.21 -10.01
N ASP A 29 -4.98 3.52 -10.19
CA ASP A 29 -4.87 4.48 -9.11
C ASP A 29 -6.23 4.62 -8.40
N LEU A 30 -6.42 3.81 -7.37
CA LEU A 30 -7.65 3.77 -6.56
C LEU A 30 -7.50 4.58 -5.29
N SER A 31 -8.55 5.30 -4.92
CA SER A 31 -8.66 5.93 -3.61
C SER A 31 -8.84 4.92 -2.49
N LEU A 32 -8.47 5.33 -1.27
CA LEU A 32 -8.90 4.64 -0.06
C LEU A 32 -10.42 4.71 0.09
N THR A 33 -10.99 3.71 0.75
CA THR A 33 -12.35 3.82 1.31
C THR A 33 -12.32 4.63 2.60
N ASP A 34 -13.47 5.04 3.12
CA ASP A 34 -13.56 5.68 4.45
C ASP A 34 -12.96 4.78 5.54
N ARG A 35 -13.09 3.45 5.39
CA ARG A 35 -12.45 2.48 6.31
C ARG A 35 -10.94 2.46 6.11
N GLY A 36 -10.46 2.51 4.87
CA GLY A 36 -9.04 2.64 4.56
C GLY A 36 -8.40 3.88 5.16
N GLU A 37 -9.08 5.04 5.10
CA GLU A 37 -8.58 6.25 5.76
C GLU A 37 -8.56 6.13 7.30
N ARG A 38 -9.55 5.46 7.91
CA ARG A 38 -9.55 5.20 9.36
C ARG A 38 -8.38 4.30 9.76
N GLN A 39 -8.14 3.23 9.01
CA GLN A 39 -6.99 2.34 9.22
C GLN A 39 -5.67 3.12 9.17
N ALA A 40 -5.51 4.03 8.20
CA ALA A 40 -4.31 4.85 8.09
C ALA A 40 -4.11 5.78 9.30
N ARG A 41 -5.18 6.43 9.79
CA ARG A 41 -5.11 7.28 10.99
C ARG A 41 -4.83 6.48 12.27
N GLU A 42 -5.34 5.26 12.38
CA GLU A 42 -5.07 4.39 13.54
C GLU A 42 -3.59 4.00 13.66
N LEU A 43 -2.85 4.00 12.54
CA LEU A 43 -1.40 3.76 12.54
C LEU A 43 -0.59 4.91 13.15
N GLU A 44 -1.11 6.14 13.08
CA GLU A 44 -0.40 7.35 13.50
C GLU A 44 0.11 7.22 14.94
N ALA A 45 -0.75 6.83 15.88
CA ALA A 45 -0.36 6.66 17.29
C ALA A 45 0.77 5.63 17.50
N GLY A 46 0.85 4.61 16.65
CA GLY A 46 1.93 3.60 16.70
C GLY A 46 3.24 4.10 16.09
N LEU A 47 3.14 4.94 15.06
CA LEU A 47 4.29 5.45 14.30
C LEU A 47 4.87 6.75 14.86
N GLU A 48 4.08 7.59 15.54
CA GLU A 48 4.55 8.82 16.20
C GLU A 48 5.68 8.58 17.23
N SER A 49 5.70 7.39 17.82
CA SER A 49 6.76 6.99 18.76
C SER A 49 8.09 6.62 18.09
N LEU A 50 8.10 6.51 16.76
CA LEU A 50 9.26 6.14 15.97
C LEU A 50 9.98 7.40 15.48
N ASP A 51 11.28 7.47 15.75
CA ASP A 51 12.16 8.47 15.16
C ASP A 51 12.49 8.03 13.72
N CYS A 52 11.63 8.42 12.77
CA CYS A 52 11.78 8.06 11.36
C CYS A 52 12.55 9.16 10.61
N ASP A 53 13.79 8.85 10.20
CA ASP A 53 14.61 9.77 9.39
C ASP A 53 13.99 10.09 8.03
N ARG A 54 13.25 9.13 7.45
CA ARG A 54 12.68 9.19 6.10
C ARG A 54 11.33 8.50 6.06
N VAL A 55 10.36 9.10 5.37
CA VAL A 55 9.09 8.46 5.01
C VAL A 55 9.00 8.44 3.50
N ILE A 56 8.96 7.25 2.92
CA ILE A 56 8.95 7.03 1.47
C ILE A 56 7.69 6.25 1.12
N SER A 57 6.99 6.63 0.05
CA SER A 57 5.75 5.99 -0.38
C SER A 57 5.74 5.80 -1.90
N SER A 58 4.95 4.83 -2.36
CA SER A 58 4.56 4.75 -3.76
C SER A 58 3.79 6.01 -4.19
N PRO A 59 3.93 6.48 -5.44
CA PRO A 59 3.15 7.60 -5.96
C PRO A 59 1.64 7.30 -6.07
N LEU A 60 1.23 6.02 -5.99
CA LEU A 60 -0.19 5.65 -6.08
C LEU A 60 -0.98 6.23 -4.91
N GLN A 61 -2.12 6.87 -5.20
CA GLN A 61 -2.87 7.68 -4.26
C GLN A 61 -3.25 6.93 -2.98
N ARG A 62 -3.51 5.63 -3.04
CA ARG A 62 -3.81 4.80 -1.86
C ARG A 62 -2.63 4.71 -0.90
N ALA A 63 -1.41 4.56 -1.41
CA ALA A 63 -0.20 4.49 -0.61
C ALA A 63 0.18 5.88 -0.11
N ARG A 64 0.13 6.87 -0.99
CA ARG A 64 0.39 8.27 -0.65
C ARG A 64 -0.54 8.78 0.46
N ARG A 65 -1.85 8.60 0.27
CA ARG A 65 -2.87 9.00 1.25
C ARG A 65 -2.73 8.25 2.57
N THR A 66 -2.33 6.98 2.54
CA THR A 66 -2.05 6.21 3.77
C THR A 66 -0.88 6.84 4.52
N ALA A 67 0.21 7.14 3.83
CA ALA A 67 1.39 7.77 4.43
C ALA A 67 1.07 9.16 5.00
N ASP A 68 0.33 9.99 4.25
CA ASP A 68 -0.07 11.34 4.72
C ASP A 68 -0.93 11.30 5.99
N LEU A 69 -1.75 10.26 6.16
CA LEU A 69 -2.61 10.11 7.34
C LEU A 69 -1.87 9.44 8.51
N ALA A 70 -0.94 8.52 8.23
CA ALA A 70 -0.21 7.76 9.24
C ALA A 70 1.04 8.50 9.76
N MET A 71 1.61 9.40 8.97
CA MET A 71 2.80 10.22 9.28
C MET A 71 2.51 11.69 9.03
N SER A 72 1.41 12.22 9.58
CA SER A 72 0.87 13.56 9.28
C SER A 72 1.84 14.71 9.55
N HIS A 73 2.84 14.48 10.41
CA HIS A 73 3.87 15.44 10.80
C HIS A 73 5.14 15.37 9.93
N ALA A 74 5.27 14.36 9.06
CA ALA A 74 6.47 14.12 8.27
C ALA A 74 6.28 14.50 6.81
N GLN A 75 7.37 14.90 6.15
CA GLN A 75 7.40 15.00 4.70
C GLN A 75 7.55 13.60 4.10
N VAL A 76 6.57 13.20 3.30
CA VAL A 76 6.63 11.93 2.57
C VAL A 76 7.23 12.17 1.19
N GLU A 77 8.23 11.37 0.86
CA GLU A 77 8.88 11.34 -0.45
C GLU A 77 8.27 10.24 -1.31
N GLU A 78 8.10 10.51 -2.60
CA GLU A 78 7.57 9.52 -3.55
C GLU A 78 8.71 8.79 -4.24
N ASP A 79 8.54 7.48 -4.41
CA ASP A 79 9.48 6.62 -5.15
C ASP A 79 8.68 5.67 -6.06
N ASP A 80 8.91 5.79 -7.36
CA ASP A 80 8.26 4.99 -8.41
C ASP A 80 8.57 3.50 -8.27
N ASP A 81 9.73 3.14 -7.70
CA ASP A 81 10.13 1.74 -7.49
C ASP A 81 9.29 1.05 -6.39
N LEU A 82 8.49 1.80 -5.63
CA LEU A 82 7.55 1.27 -4.64
C LEU A 82 6.15 0.99 -5.20
N MET A 83 5.90 1.25 -6.49
CA MET A 83 4.64 0.87 -7.12
C MET A 83 4.41 -0.65 -7.09
N GLU A 84 3.15 -1.04 -6.93
CA GLU A 84 2.75 -2.44 -7.03
C GLU A 84 3.03 -3.01 -8.42
N TRP A 85 3.16 -4.32 -8.49
CA TRP A 85 3.35 -5.05 -9.74
C TRP A 85 2.31 -4.66 -10.79
N ASP A 86 2.75 -4.49 -12.04
CA ASP A 86 1.85 -4.25 -13.16
C ASP A 86 1.16 -5.56 -13.57
N HIS A 87 -0.09 -5.73 -13.15
CA HIS A 87 -0.85 -6.95 -13.42
C HIS A 87 -1.29 -7.08 -14.89
N GLY A 88 -1.09 -6.04 -15.73
CA GLY A 88 -1.42 -6.07 -17.14
C GLY A 88 -2.86 -6.51 -17.40
N ALA A 89 -3.04 -7.65 -18.09
CA ALA A 89 -4.36 -8.18 -18.43
C ALA A 89 -5.19 -8.69 -17.24
N TYR A 90 -4.58 -8.82 -16.05
CA TYR A 90 -5.22 -9.28 -14.83
C TYR A 90 -5.68 -8.15 -13.90
N GLU A 91 -5.35 -6.91 -14.25
CA GLU A 91 -5.73 -5.71 -13.49
C GLU A 91 -7.27 -5.64 -13.32
N GLY A 92 -7.73 -5.49 -12.08
CA GLY A 92 -9.15 -5.42 -11.76
C GLY A 92 -9.89 -6.76 -11.84
N LYS A 93 -9.21 -7.87 -12.09
CA LYS A 93 -9.82 -9.20 -12.00
C LYS A 93 -9.58 -9.80 -10.63
N SER A 94 -10.54 -10.54 -10.12
CA SER A 94 -10.34 -11.44 -8.99
C SER A 94 -9.61 -12.70 -9.42
N THR A 95 -8.98 -13.42 -8.48
CA THR A 95 -8.39 -14.73 -8.75
C THR A 95 -9.39 -15.70 -9.38
N ALA A 96 -10.65 -15.68 -8.93
CA ALA A 96 -11.69 -16.56 -9.47
C ALA A 96 -12.00 -16.25 -10.95
N GLU A 97 -12.03 -14.98 -11.34
CA GLU A 97 -12.23 -14.59 -12.75
C GLU A 97 -11.03 -14.98 -13.61
N ILE A 98 -9.81 -14.81 -13.09
CA ILE A 98 -8.59 -15.20 -13.81
C ILE A 98 -8.54 -16.71 -14.01
N GLU A 99 -8.91 -17.51 -13.00
CA GLU A 99 -8.93 -18.98 -13.11
C GLU A 99 -9.93 -19.50 -14.15
N VAL A 100 -11.06 -18.79 -14.36
CA VAL A 100 -12.02 -19.15 -15.42
C VAL A 100 -11.41 -18.96 -16.81
N GLU A 101 -10.65 -17.88 -17.02
CA GLU A 101 -10.00 -17.59 -18.30
C GLU A 101 -8.72 -18.42 -18.50
N TYR A 102 -7.98 -18.65 -17.41
CA TYR A 102 -6.68 -19.33 -17.39
C TYR A 102 -6.66 -20.41 -16.30
N PRO A 103 -7.23 -21.60 -16.56
CA PRO A 103 -7.26 -22.69 -15.58
C PRO A 103 -5.88 -23.07 -15.07
N GLY A 104 -5.71 -23.12 -13.75
CA GLY A 104 -4.44 -23.44 -13.10
C GLY A 104 -3.49 -22.26 -12.95
N TRP A 105 -3.92 -21.04 -13.31
CA TRP A 105 -3.18 -19.83 -12.98
C TRP A 105 -2.95 -19.73 -11.47
N ARG A 106 -1.73 -19.34 -11.10
CA ARG A 106 -1.36 -19.05 -9.71
C ARG A 106 -0.51 -17.80 -9.67
N LEU A 107 -0.85 -16.91 -8.77
CA LEU A 107 0.13 -16.04 -8.14
C LEU A 107 0.77 -16.94 -7.07
N PHE A 108 2.01 -17.40 -7.31
CA PHE A 108 2.86 -18.30 -6.49
C PHE A 108 2.62 -19.82 -6.59
#